data_AF-A0AAW0QU95-F1
#
_entry.id   AF-A0AAW0QU95-F1
#
_cell.length_a   1.000
_cell.length_b   1.000
_cell.length_c   1.000
_cell.angle_alpha   90.00
_cell.angle_beta   90.00
_cell.angle_gamma   90.00
#
_symmetry.space_group_name_H-M   'P 1'
#
loop_
_entity.id
_entity.type
_entity.pdbx_description
1 polymer ?
#
loop_
_entity_poly.entity_id
_entity_poly.type
_entity_poly.pdbx_seq_one_letter_code
_entity_poly.pdbx_strand_id
1 'polypeptide(L)'
;MGSLDLAQIGRIQEQLAEAERPEAPQLTAEELQHYWDRGNKRHPTSPNRAIHTQANIVDGQRRWIAFCQQLPNAPDWKALLKTLSWDNRGLGESFCRYLMRRKKSAIGTLSTIRLYLRQLSAVYWKYTGAELEKRFKDHIVLILKLEIAPKFGLRVEPKHKKVLNPAGFTYLAHFRWVRDKTTFKLGLDRLDDALIRIFLMWTGCRRQELVYGQSKNLNKKVKEEYYGEPDAYTDVDDDADQYIQPRSKICWVYERVDERTTSALKVLCWEDIDLWILRDPLRDGGRDRLAMQILLRFHKGHNKEMVILSIYYPVLKSLIGALDTKSLVSLCQTCRGLRSQVQSWVWNINTKLMPFVHDPQAFRSILGASEALIYGDFATEFFSRTTSKTLAIMAKATKADPVQAYLQTQGYLLVGEERVRLGSVTRLRRGELFIILRKTRLIPIQAILSRTPTTQAMNFIAWNKAYSVFPKTTFLDHEVLPLKGADKDVRAEIARN
;
A
#
# COMPACT_ATOMS: atom_id res chain seq x y z
N MET A 1 11.88 -19.07 -27.62
CA MET A 1 10.70 -18.19 -27.45
C MET A 1 10.75 -17.17 -28.57
N GLY A 2 9.83 -17.26 -29.55
CA GLY A 2 9.80 -16.37 -30.70
C GLY A 2 9.39 -14.96 -30.28
N SER A 3 10.13 -13.94 -30.71
CA SER A 3 9.76 -12.54 -30.50
C SER A 3 8.46 -12.26 -31.24
N LEU A 4 7.44 -11.76 -30.54
CA LEU A 4 6.24 -11.23 -31.18
C LEU A 4 6.65 -10.06 -32.09
N ASP A 5 6.27 -10.18 -33.36
CA ASP A 5 6.45 -9.16 -34.40
C ASP A 5 5.64 -7.89 -34.03
N LEU A 6 6.19 -6.71 -34.31
CA LEU A 6 5.51 -5.41 -34.15
C LEU A 6 4.12 -5.39 -34.81
N ALA A 7 3.91 -6.12 -35.90
CA ALA A 7 2.60 -6.26 -36.55
C ALA A 7 1.63 -7.16 -35.77
N GLN A 8 2.11 -8.12 -34.97
CA GLN A 8 1.28 -8.86 -34.01
C GLN A 8 0.93 -8.00 -32.80
N ILE A 9 1.85 -7.17 -32.32
CA ILE A 9 1.58 -6.21 -31.25
C ILE A 9 0.53 -5.18 -31.69
N GLY A 10 0.65 -4.66 -32.92
CA GLY A 10 -0.33 -3.74 -33.51
C GLY A 10 -1.73 -4.34 -33.60
N ARG A 11 -1.86 -5.58 -34.08
CA ARG A 11 -3.16 -6.29 -34.14
C ARG A 11 -3.76 -6.55 -32.76
N ILE A 12 -2.95 -6.89 -31.75
CA ILE A 12 -3.43 -7.07 -30.38
C ILE A 12 -3.86 -5.71 -29.78
N GLN A 13 -3.16 -4.62 -30.11
CA GLN A 13 -3.54 -3.27 -29.69
C GLN A 13 -4.82 -2.78 -30.36
N GLU A 14 -5.03 -3.08 -31.64
CA GLU A 14 -6.31 -2.83 -32.34
C GLU A 14 -7.44 -3.67 -31.75
N GLN A 15 -7.24 -4.96 -31.50
CA GLN A 15 -8.26 -5.80 -30.84
C GLN A 15 -8.60 -5.34 -29.42
N LEU A 16 -7.63 -4.80 -28.67
CA LEU A 16 -7.85 -4.20 -27.35
C LEU A 16 -8.49 -2.81 -27.43
N ALA A 17 -8.30 -2.09 -28.54
CA ALA A 17 -8.94 -0.79 -28.80
C ALA A 17 -10.38 -0.96 -29.32
N GLU A 18 -10.65 -1.98 -30.13
CA GLU A 18 -12.00 -2.36 -30.60
C GLU A 18 -12.85 -3.00 -29.49
N ALA A 19 -12.24 -3.49 -28.41
CA ALA A 19 -12.93 -3.85 -27.17
C ALA A 19 -13.36 -2.60 -26.37
N GLU A 20 -13.80 -1.54 -27.05
CA GLU A 20 -14.60 -0.49 -26.46
C GLU A 20 -15.82 -1.15 -25.83
N ARG A 21 -15.88 -1.12 -24.50
CA ARG A 21 -17.07 -1.52 -23.77
C ARG A 21 -18.22 -0.70 -24.37
N PRO A 22 -19.30 -1.34 -24.86
CA PRO A 22 -20.42 -0.59 -25.43
C PRO A 22 -20.84 0.48 -24.42
N GLU A 23 -21.01 1.71 -24.90
CA GLU A 23 -21.56 2.78 -24.08
C GLU A 23 -22.84 2.26 -23.42
N ALA A 24 -22.92 2.38 -22.09
CA ALA A 24 -24.08 1.88 -21.37
C ALA A 24 -25.32 2.61 -21.91
N PRO A 25 -26.38 1.88 -22.31
CA PRO A 25 -27.59 2.52 -22.82
C PRO A 25 -28.14 3.48 -21.76
N GLN A 26 -28.70 4.61 -22.20
CA GLN A 26 -29.36 5.54 -21.30
C GLN A 26 -30.58 4.86 -20.68
N LEU A 27 -30.65 4.89 -19.34
CA LEU A 27 -31.79 4.34 -18.60
C LEU A 27 -33.04 5.18 -18.87
N THR A 28 -34.15 4.50 -19.14
CA THR A 28 -35.47 5.12 -19.26
C THR A 28 -35.99 5.61 -17.90
N ALA A 29 -36.98 6.50 -17.91
CA ALA A 29 -37.59 6.99 -16.67
C ALA A 29 -38.23 5.86 -15.84
N GLU A 30 -38.79 4.84 -16.49
CA GLU A 30 -39.39 3.67 -15.84
C GLU A 30 -38.32 2.80 -15.17
N GLU A 31 -37.17 2.59 -15.82
CA GLU A 31 -36.03 1.89 -15.23
C GLU A 31 -35.43 2.65 -14.06
N LEU A 32 -35.31 3.98 -14.16
CA LEU A 32 -34.84 4.82 -13.06
C LEU A 32 -35.78 4.75 -11.85
N GLN A 33 -37.09 4.79 -12.07
CA GLN A 33 -38.08 4.65 -11.00
C GLN A 33 -38.04 3.24 -10.39
N HIS A 34 -37.90 2.19 -11.21
CA HIS A 34 -37.71 0.82 -10.74
C HIS A 34 -36.46 0.69 -9.84
N TYR A 35 -35.31 1.23 -10.25
CA TYR A 35 -34.09 1.20 -9.46
C TYR A 35 -34.20 2.02 -8.17
N TRP A 36 -34.95 3.13 -8.18
CA TRP A 36 -35.23 3.91 -6.97
C TRP A 36 -36.09 3.10 -5.98
N ASP A 37 -37.23 2.58 -6.41
CA ASP A 37 -38.13 1.81 -5.54
C ASP A 37 -37.46 0.55 -5.03
N ARG A 38 -36.69 -0.13 -5.89
CA ARG A 38 -35.85 -1.27 -5.50
C ARG A 38 -34.78 -0.84 -4.49
N GLY A 39 -34.13 0.30 -4.68
CA GLY A 39 -33.13 0.85 -3.76
C GLY A 39 -33.69 1.15 -2.37
N ASN A 40 -34.91 1.70 -2.29
CA ASN A 40 -35.58 1.99 -1.03
C ASN A 40 -36.03 0.72 -0.28
N LYS A 41 -36.41 -0.33 -1.02
CA LYS A 41 -36.78 -1.64 -0.46
C LYS A 41 -35.57 -2.50 -0.08
N ARG A 42 -34.39 -2.20 -0.64
CA ARG A 42 -33.19 -3.01 -0.45
C ARG A 42 -32.69 -2.92 0.99
N HIS A 43 -32.56 -4.07 1.64
CA HIS A 43 -31.78 -4.15 2.86
C HIS A 43 -30.29 -3.86 2.58
N PRO A 44 -29.51 -3.41 3.58
CA PRO A 44 -28.08 -3.21 3.40
C PRO A 44 -27.44 -4.47 2.80
N THR A 45 -26.51 -4.31 1.86
CA THR A 45 -25.84 -5.48 1.28
C THR A 45 -25.00 -6.18 2.35
N SER A 46 -25.09 -7.51 2.41
CA SER A 46 -24.25 -8.28 3.34
C SER A 46 -22.78 -7.98 3.04
N PRO A 47 -21.99 -7.55 4.03
CA PRO A 47 -20.59 -7.24 3.79
C PRO A 47 -19.87 -8.51 3.32
N ASN A 48 -19.05 -8.39 2.27
CA ASN A 48 -18.23 -9.48 1.78
C ASN A 48 -17.18 -9.84 2.85
N ARG A 49 -17.52 -10.73 3.78
CA ARG A 49 -16.67 -11.19 4.89
C ARG A 49 -15.80 -12.37 4.46
N ALA A 50 -14.61 -12.49 5.05
CA ALA A 50 -13.81 -13.70 4.84
C ALA A 50 -14.44 -14.89 5.57
N ILE A 51 -14.25 -16.12 5.09
CA ILE A 51 -14.81 -17.35 5.70
C ILE A 51 -14.46 -17.46 7.19
N HIS A 52 -13.22 -17.13 7.56
CA HIS A 52 -12.82 -17.08 8.97
C HIS A 52 -13.55 -16.01 9.79
N THR A 53 -13.89 -14.87 9.19
CA THR A 53 -14.69 -13.83 9.84
C THR A 53 -16.11 -14.32 10.06
N GLN A 54 -16.70 -15.01 9.09
CA GLN A 54 -18.02 -15.64 9.21
C GLN A 54 -18.01 -16.69 10.33
N ALA A 55 -17.01 -17.57 10.37
CA ALA A 55 -16.87 -18.56 11.43
C ALA A 55 -16.70 -17.93 12.83
N ASN A 56 -15.96 -16.81 12.93
CA ASN A 56 -15.82 -16.05 14.17
C ASN A 56 -17.15 -15.46 14.66
N ILE A 57 -18.04 -15.08 13.74
CA ILE A 57 -19.39 -14.58 14.06
C ILE A 57 -20.24 -15.72 14.60
N VAL A 58 -20.20 -16.90 13.96
CA VAL A 58 -20.87 -18.11 14.46
C VAL A 58 -20.38 -18.46 15.88
N ASP A 59 -19.08 -18.40 16.14
CA ASP A 59 -18.53 -18.63 17.49
C ASP A 59 -18.97 -17.56 18.49
N GLY A 60 -19.09 -16.29 18.06
CA GLY A 60 -19.65 -15.21 18.86
C GLY A 60 -21.11 -15.48 19.24
N GLN A 61 -21.93 -15.87 18.26
CA GLN A 61 -23.35 -16.19 18.42
C GLN A 61 -23.55 -17.34 19.39
N ARG A 62 -22.79 -18.44 19.26
CA ARG A 62 -22.85 -19.58 20.19
C ARG A 62 -22.55 -19.16 21.64
N ARG A 63 -21.55 -18.31 21.86
CA ARG A 63 -21.24 -17.81 23.22
C ARG A 63 -22.34 -16.92 23.76
N TRP A 64 -22.96 -16.10 22.91
CA TRP A 64 -24.08 -15.25 23.30
C TRP A 64 -25.32 -16.09 23.66
N ILE A 65 -25.70 -17.06 22.83
CA ILE A 65 -26.80 -17.99 23.10
C ILE A 65 -26.58 -18.73 24.43
N ALA A 66 -25.37 -19.27 24.64
CA ALA A 66 -25.02 -19.97 25.86
C ALA A 66 -25.04 -19.06 27.12
N PHE A 67 -24.84 -17.76 26.95
CA PHE A 67 -25.02 -16.78 28.01
C PHE A 67 -26.50 -16.52 28.29
N CYS A 68 -27.32 -16.30 27.26
CA CYS A 68 -28.76 -16.09 27.40
C CYS A 68 -29.44 -17.28 28.08
N GLN A 69 -29.06 -18.52 27.75
CA GLN A 69 -29.55 -19.74 28.39
C GLN A 69 -29.23 -19.84 29.89
N GLN A 70 -28.27 -19.06 30.38
CA GLN A 70 -27.86 -19.04 31.80
C GLN A 70 -28.50 -17.89 32.58
N LEU A 71 -29.19 -17.00 31.90
CA LEU A 71 -29.98 -15.95 32.55
C LEU A 71 -31.33 -16.51 33.02
N PRO A 72 -31.93 -15.91 34.06
CA PRO A 72 -33.28 -16.28 34.48
C PRO A 72 -34.26 -16.25 33.31
N ASN A 73 -35.13 -17.25 33.23
CA ASN A 73 -36.15 -17.42 32.18
C ASN A 73 -35.64 -17.64 30.75
N ALA A 74 -34.32 -17.85 30.56
CA ALA A 74 -33.71 -18.14 29.26
C ALA A 74 -34.27 -17.25 28.12
N PRO A 75 -34.13 -15.92 28.23
CA PRO A 75 -34.74 -14.97 27.30
C PRO A 75 -34.29 -15.23 25.86
N ASP A 76 -35.16 -14.87 24.90
CA ASP A 76 -34.81 -14.94 23.49
C ASP A 76 -33.54 -14.14 23.21
N TRP A 77 -32.55 -14.81 22.64
CA TRP A 77 -31.22 -14.25 22.50
C TRP A 77 -31.17 -13.13 21.46
N LYS A 78 -32.04 -13.15 20.43
CA LYS A 78 -32.13 -12.10 19.40
C LYS A 78 -32.75 -10.84 20.00
N ALA A 79 -33.85 -10.98 20.73
CA ALA A 79 -34.48 -9.89 21.46
C ALA A 79 -33.50 -9.25 22.45
N LEU A 80 -32.83 -10.06 23.27
CA LEU A 80 -31.87 -9.56 24.25
C LEU A 80 -30.65 -8.89 23.59
N LEU A 81 -30.15 -9.42 22.47
CA LEU A 81 -29.05 -8.81 21.70
C LEU A 81 -29.39 -7.37 21.26
N LYS A 82 -30.62 -7.14 20.81
CA LYS A 82 -31.10 -5.81 20.37
C LYS A 82 -31.15 -4.79 21.50
N THR A 83 -31.23 -5.23 22.76
CA THR A 83 -31.22 -4.34 23.93
C THR A 83 -29.82 -3.87 24.34
N LEU A 84 -28.75 -4.35 23.67
CA LEU A 84 -27.40 -3.88 23.97
C LEU A 84 -27.25 -2.41 23.58
N SER A 85 -27.19 -1.55 24.60
CA SER A 85 -27.03 -0.10 24.47
C SER A 85 -26.25 0.43 25.68
N TRP A 86 -25.91 1.72 25.66
CA TRP A 86 -25.35 2.39 26.83
C TRP A 86 -26.25 2.29 28.07
N ASP A 87 -27.56 2.47 27.88
CA ASP A 87 -28.52 2.48 28.97
C ASP A 87 -28.64 1.09 29.62
N ASN A 88 -28.42 0.04 28.84
CA ASN A 88 -28.33 -1.35 29.32
C ASN A 88 -26.89 -1.89 29.37
N ARG A 89 -25.90 -1.06 29.73
CA ARG A 89 -24.49 -1.47 29.82
C ARG A 89 -24.23 -2.65 30.76
N GLY A 90 -25.06 -2.81 31.80
CA GLY A 90 -25.00 -3.90 32.76
C GLY A 90 -25.14 -5.29 32.13
N LEU A 91 -25.88 -5.41 31.03
CA LEU A 91 -26.01 -6.66 30.28
C LEU A 91 -24.68 -7.07 29.63
N GLY A 92 -23.99 -6.12 28.97
CA GLY A 92 -22.67 -6.36 28.37
C GLY A 92 -21.60 -6.69 29.41
N GLU A 93 -21.67 -6.03 30.54
CA GLU A 93 -20.85 -6.28 31.72
C GLU A 93 -21.05 -7.69 32.30
N SER A 94 -22.31 -8.12 32.40
CA SER A 94 -22.69 -9.48 32.85
C SER A 94 -22.17 -10.54 31.88
N PHE A 95 -22.26 -10.29 30.58
CA PHE A 95 -21.68 -11.16 29.55
C PHE A 95 -20.16 -11.30 29.72
N CYS A 96 -19.45 -10.21 29.98
CA CYS A 96 -18.00 -10.25 30.22
C CYS A 96 -17.63 -11.10 31.45
N ARG A 97 -18.40 -10.97 32.54
CA ARG A 97 -18.21 -11.78 33.75
C ARG A 97 -18.57 -13.25 33.52
N TYR A 98 -19.60 -13.53 32.71
CA TYR A 98 -19.95 -14.88 32.28
C TYR A 98 -18.80 -15.58 31.54
N LEU A 99 -18.11 -14.89 30.63
CA LEU A 99 -16.96 -15.44 29.91
C LEU A 99 -15.83 -15.89 30.86
N MET A 100 -15.77 -15.31 32.07
CA MET A 100 -14.78 -15.61 33.10
C MET A 100 -15.27 -16.61 34.17
N ARG A 101 -16.53 -17.07 34.12
CA ARG A 101 -17.19 -17.85 35.18
C ARG A 101 -16.58 -19.23 35.46
N ARG A 102 -15.82 -19.82 34.52
CA ARG A 102 -15.27 -21.18 34.68
C ARG A 102 -14.00 -21.15 35.54
N LYS A 103 -13.93 -22.01 36.57
CA LYS A 103 -12.78 -22.18 37.51
C LYS A 103 -11.43 -22.46 36.82
N LYS A 104 -11.47 -22.86 35.54
CA LYS A 104 -10.34 -22.97 34.60
C LYS A 104 -10.72 -22.36 33.24
N SER A 105 -11.15 -21.09 33.22
CA SER A 105 -11.38 -20.40 31.96
C SER A 105 -10.09 -20.45 31.13
N ALA A 106 -10.16 -20.91 29.88
CA ALA A 106 -9.02 -20.91 28.95
C ALA A 106 -8.56 -19.49 28.58
N ILE A 107 -9.28 -18.47 29.05
CA ILE A 107 -9.00 -17.06 28.82
C ILE A 107 -7.92 -16.60 29.79
N GLY A 108 -6.66 -16.65 29.35
CA GLY A 108 -5.53 -16.14 30.11
C GLY A 108 -5.07 -14.73 29.72
N THR A 109 -5.78 -14.03 28.82
CA THR A 109 -5.35 -12.71 28.31
C THR A 109 -6.50 -11.76 28.09
N LEU A 110 -6.22 -10.46 28.29
CA LEU A 110 -7.15 -9.39 27.99
C LEU A 110 -7.49 -9.33 26.49
N SER A 111 -6.51 -9.64 25.62
CA SER A 111 -6.72 -9.65 24.17
C SER A 111 -7.75 -10.68 23.69
N THR A 112 -7.87 -11.82 24.39
CA THR A 112 -8.85 -12.87 24.09
C THR A 112 -10.27 -12.37 24.36
N ILE A 113 -10.50 -11.68 25.48
CA ILE A 113 -11.83 -11.15 25.79
C ILE A 113 -12.20 -10.02 24.82
N ARG A 114 -11.26 -9.13 24.51
CA ARG A 114 -11.49 -8.09 23.48
C ARG A 114 -11.82 -8.68 22.12
N LEU A 115 -11.24 -9.84 21.75
CA LEU A 115 -11.63 -10.56 20.55
C LEU A 115 -13.08 -11.04 20.63
N TYR A 116 -13.51 -11.60 21.75
CA TYR A 116 -14.90 -12.05 21.93
C TYR A 116 -15.91 -10.91 21.91
N LEU A 117 -15.54 -9.72 22.41
CA LEU A 117 -16.37 -8.53 22.28
C LEU A 117 -16.49 -8.03 20.84
N ARG A 118 -15.40 -8.07 20.07
CA ARG A 118 -15.47 -7.76 18.64
C ARG A 118 -16.35 -8.76 17.89
N GLN A 119 -16.32 -10.03 18.29
CA GLN A 119 -17.24 -11.04 17.76
C GLN A 119 -18.69 -10.73 18.15
N LEU A 120 -18.97 -10.34 19.40
CA LEU A 120 -20.30 -9.90 19.83
C LEU A 120 -20.77 -8.67 19.03
N SER A 121 -19.93 -7.66 18.82
CA SER A 121 -20.27 -6.51 17.98
C SER A 121 -20.55 -6.91 16.54
N ALA A 122 -19.85 -7.91 16.01
CA ALA A 122 -20.10 -8.43 14.67
C ALA A 122 -21.42 -9.23 14.60
N VAL A 123 -21.80 -9.96 15.66
CA VAL A 123 -23.11 -10.62 15.80
C VAL A 123 -24.21 -9.57 15.90
N TYR A 124 -24.03 -8.53 16.74
CA TYR A 124 -24.96 -7.41 16.83
C TYR A 124 -25.22 -6.80 15.45
N TRP A 125 -24.16 -6.41 14.73
CA TRP A 125 -24.29 -5.86 13.38
C TRP A 125 -25.01 -6.84 12.43
N LYS A 126 -24.67 -8.14 12.47
CA LYS A 126 -25.34 -9.15 11.63
C LYS A 126 -26.86 -9.14 11.81
N TYR A 127 -27.37 -8.97 13.03
CA TYR A 127 -28.80 -9.09 13.33
C TYR A 127 -29.55 -7.74 13.47
N THR A 128 -28.84 -6.62 13.59
CA THR A 128 -29.45 -5.28 13.69
C THR A 128 -29.21 -4.40 12.48
N GLY A 129 -28.21 -4.71 11.65
CA GLY A 129 -27.75 -3.82 10.58
C GLY A 129 -26.98 -2.59 11.07
N ALA A 130 -26.88 -2.37 12.38
CA ALA A 130 -26.32 -1.16 12.99
C ALA A 130 -25.01 -1.42 13.75
N GLU A 131 -24.18 -0.39 13.87
CA GLU A 131 -23.01 -0.45 14.75
C GLU A 131 -23.41 -0.29 16.22
N LEU A 132 -22.82 -1.12 17.08
CA LEU A 132 -22.94 -0.94 18.52
C LEU A 132 -22.32 0.40 18.95
N GLU A 133 -22.97 1.11 19.87
CA GLU A 133 -22.54 2.44 20.31
C GLU A 133 -21.07 2.47 20.77
N LYS A 134 -20.34 3.51 20.36
CA LYS A 134 -18.93 3.67 20.72
C LYS A 134 -18.72 3.79 22.24
N ARG A 135 -19.53 4.61 22.91
CA ARG A 135 -19.48 4.80 24.38
C ARG A 135 -19.66 3.49 25.15
N PHE A 136 -20.58 2.63 24.71
CA PHE A 136 -20.77 1.29 25.29
C PHE A 136 -19.51 0.44 25.12
N LYS A 137 -18.94 0.38 23.91
CA LYS A 137 -17.72 -0.39 23.62
C LYS A 137 -16.55 0.07 24.51
N ASP A 138 -16.38 1.38 24.65
CA ASP A 138 -15.32 1.99 25.45
C ASP A 138 -15.49 1.68 26.94
N HIS A 139 -16.71 1.75 27.48
CA HIS A 139 -17.03 1.36 28.86
C HIS A 139 -16.72 -0.10 29.15
N ILE A 140 -17.13 -1.03 28.28
CA ILE A 140 -16.82 -2.44 28.48
C ILE A 140 -15.30 -2.67 28.45
N VAL A 141 -14.55 -2.00 27.56
CA VAL A 141 -13.08 -2.09 27.53
C VAL A 141 -12.46 -1.55 28.82
N LEU A 142 -13.03 -0.51 29.41
CA LEU A 142 -12.60 0.05 30.69
C LEU A 142 -12.81 -0.94 31.84
N ILE A 143 -14.02 -1.51 31.98
CA ILE A 143 -14.33 -2.54 32.98
C ILE A 143 -13.41 -3.75 32.84
N LEU A 144 -13.13 -4.16 31.61
CA LEU A 144 -12.18 -5.26 31.38
C LEU A 144 -10.77 -4.97 31.88
N LYS A 145 -10.29 -3.72 31.71
CA LYS A 145 -8.96 -3.31 32.15
C LYS A 145 -8.89 -3.12 33.66
N LEU A 146 -9.88 -2.45 34.26
CA LEU A 146 -9.83 -1.99 35.64
C LEU A 146 -10.32 -3.05 36.63
N GLU A 147 -11.30 -3.88 36.24
CA GLU A 147 -11.90 -4.85 37.16
C GLU A 147 -11.58 -6.29 36.79
N ILE A 148 -11.89 -6.69 35.55
CA ILE A 148 -11.83 -8.11 35.17
C ILE A 148 -10.38 -8.59 35.03
N ALA A 149 -9.50 -7.78 34.44
CA ALA A 149 -8.10 -8.18 34.30
C ALA A 149 -7.39 -8.39 35.65
N PRO A 150 -7.48 -7.47 36.63
CA PRO A 150 -6.91 -7.68 37.97
C PRO A 150 -7.58 -8.86 38.70
N LYS A 151 -8.91 -8.93 38.70
CA LYS A 151 -9.66 -9.95 39.45
C LYS A 151 -9.36 -11.38 38.99
N PHE A 152 -9.13 -11.58 37.70
CA PHE A 152 -8.87 -12.91 37.13
C PHE A 152 -7.40 -13.13 36.71
N GLY A 153 -6.49 -12.21 37.06
CA GLY A 153 -5.07 -12.32 36.74
C GLY A 153 -4.78 -12.38 35.23
N LEU A 154 -5.55 -11.64 34.43
CA LEU A 154 -5.39 -11.66 32.97
C LEU A 154 -4.09 -10.98 32.56
N ARG A 155 -3.36 -11.61 31.66
CA ARG A 155 -2.18 -10.97 31.07
C ARG A 155 -2.60 -9.82 30.16
N VAL A 156 -2.09 -8.63 30.45
CA VAL A 156 -2.27 -7.40 29.66
C VAL A 156 -1.18 -7.29 28.59
N GLU A 157 0.06 -7.55 28.97
CA GLU A 157 1.21 -7.43 28.07
C GLU A 157 1.44 -8.68 27.20
N PRO A 158 1.89 -8.51 25.94
CA PRO A 158 2.31 -9.65 25.12
C PRO A 158 3.46 -10.40 25.79
N LYS A 159 3.47 -11.74 25.69
CA LYS A 159 4.68 -12.50 26.04
C LYS A 159 5.78 -12.12 25.05
N HIS A 160 7.02 -12.06 25.53
CA HIS A 160 8.18 -11.97 24.65
C HIS A 160 8.11 -13.11 23.62
N LYS A 161 8.15 -12.75 22.33
CA LYS A 161 8.09 -13.75 21.26
C LYS A 161 9.36 -14.59 21.34
N LYS A 162 9.23 -15.91 21.26
CA LYS A 162 10.39 -16.79 21.09
C LYS A 162 10.90 -16.60 19.67
N VAL A 163 11.88 -15.71 19.52
CA VAL A 163 12.54 -15.43 18.23
C VAL A 163 13.85 -16.20 18.16
N LEU A 164 14.13 -16.75 16.99
CA LEU A 164 15.34 -17.48 16.68
C LEU A 164 16.28 -16.52 15.93
N ASN A 165 17.56 -16.49 16.28
CA ASN A 165 18.54 -15.71 15.53
C ASN A 165 18.86 -16.42 14.19
N PRO A 166 19.52 -15.73 13.24
CA PRO A 166 19.84 -16.32 11.93
C PRO A 166 20.62 -17.63 12.02
N ALA A 167 21.62 -17.72 12.90
CA ALA A 167 22.44 -18.93 13.09
C ALA A 167 21.59 -20.11 13.60
N GLY A 168 20.75 -19.88 14.61
CA GLY A 168 19.83 -20.89 15.14
C GLY A 168 18.80 -21.32 14.11
N PHE A 169 18.35 -20.40 13.24
CA PHE A 169 17.45 -20.73 12.14
C PHE A 169 18.12 -21.63 11.11
N THR A 170 19.32 -21.28 10.65
CA THR A 170 20.08 -22.11 9.70
C THR A 170 20.33 -23.50 10.28
N TYR A 171 20.70 -23.59 11.55
CA TYR A 171 20.85 -24.86 12.25
C TYR A 171 19.55 -25.66 12.29
N LEU A 172 18.43 -25.03 12.66
CA LEU A 172 17.12 -25.70 12.75
C LEU A 172 16.64 -26.18 11.36
N ALA A 173 16.80 -25.37 10.32
CA ALA A 173 16.45 -25.73 8.95
C ALA A 173 17.28 -26.94 8.46
N HIS A 174 18.60 -26.92 8.70
CA HIS A 174 19.48 -28.04 8.38
C HIS A 174 19.12 -29.30 9.19
N PHE A 175 18.89 -29.17 10.50
CA PHE A 175 18.50 -30.29 11.35
C PHE A 175 17.19 -30.92 10.89
N ARG A 176 16.19 -30.10 10.54
CA ARG A 176 14.88 -30.60 10.06
C ARG A 176 14.98 -31.30 8.72
N TRP A 177 15.81 -30.78 7.83
CA TRP A 177 16.04 -31.40 6.52
C TRP A 177 16.78 -32.74 6.65
N VAL A 178 17.90 -32.76 7.38
CA VAL A 178 18.82 -33.90 7.36
C VAL A 178 18.50 -34.93 8.44
N ARG A 179 18.17 -34.49 9.66
CA ARG A 179 18.16 -35.35 10.86
C ARG A 179 16.76 -35.66 11.39
N ASP A 180 15.84 -34.70 11.38
CA ASP A 180 14.49 -34.94 11.88
C ASP A 180 13.70 -35.84 10.90
N LYS A 181 13.11 -36.92 11.43
CA LYS A 181 12.21 -37.84 10.71
C LYS A 181 10.85 -37.99 11.40
N THR A 182 10.58 -37.19 12.44
CA THR A 182 9.38 -37.30 13.27
C THR A 182 8.13 -36.80 12.55
N THR A 183 8.25 -35.71 11.79
CA THR A 183 7.11 -35.03 11.16
C THR A 183 6.93 -35.47 9.70
N PHE A 184 8.01 -35.48 8.94
CA PHE A 184 8.03 -35.86 7.53
C PHE A 184 8.95 -37.06 7.35
N LYS A 185 8.39 -38.15 6.81
CA LYS A 185 9.14 -39.39 6.60
C LYS A 185 9.95 -39.36 5.30
N LEU A 186 9.43 -38.69 4.27
CA LEU A 186 10.08 -38.56 2.97
C LEU A 186 11.17 -37.47 3.01
N GLY A 187 12.26 -37.69 2.26
CA GLY A 187 13.33 -36.71 2.12
C GLY A 187 12.88 -35.44 1.37
N LEU A 188 12.01 -35.61 0.38
CA LEU A 188 11.48 -34.52 -0.44
C LEU A 188 10.58 -33.57 0.38
N ASP A 189 9.63 -34.10 1.16
CA ASP A 189 8.79 -33.28 2.05
C ASP A 189 9.62 -32.46 3.06
N ARG A 190 10.76 -33.00 3.51
CA ARG A 190 11.70 -32.31 4.41
C ARG A 190 12.47 -31.20 3.70
N LEU A 191 12.79 -31.39 2.42
CA LEU A 191 13.39 -30.36 1.57
C LEU A 191 12.38 -29.21 1.34
N ASP A 192 11.13 -29.54 1.05
CA ASP A 192 10.05 -28.57 0.85
C ASP A 192 9.76 -27.76 2.12
N ASP A 193 9.72 -28.42 3.30
CA ASP A 193 9.60 -27.73 4.60
C ASP A 193 10.77 -26.76 4.86
N ALA A 194 12.00 -27.18 4.55
CA ALA A 194 13.17 -26.32 4.69
C ALA A 194 13.08 -25.10 3.76
N LEU A 195 12.68 -25.30 2.50
CA LEU A 195 12.49 -24.23 1.52
C LEU A 195 11.42 -23.23 1.96
N ILE A 196 10.23 -23.70 2.38
CA ILE A 196 9.14 -22.84 2.87
C ILE A 196 9.59 -22.01 4.09
N ARG A 197 10.37 -22.60 5.00
CA ARG A 197 10.89 -21.87 6.17
C ARG A 197 11.89 -20.81 5.76
N ILE A 198 12.78 -21.13 4.82
CA ILE A 198 13.73 -20.17 4.25
C ILE A 198 12.94 -19.00 3.65
N PHE A 199 11.85 -19.25 2.92
CA PHE A 199 10.96 -18.19 2.43
C PHE A 199 10.35 -17.36 3.57
N LEU A 200 9.82 -17.98 4.62
CA LEU A 200 9.30 -17.25 5.78
C LEU A 200 10.36 -16.36 6.43
N MET A 201 11.61 -16.81 6.51
CA MET A 201 12.72 -16.04 7.08
C MET A 201 13.05 -14.83 6.20
N TRP A 202 13.26 -15.03 4.90
CA TRP A 202 13.72 -13.97 4.00
C TRP A 202 12.65 -12.93 3.70
N THR A 203 11.38 -13.35 3.63
CA THR A 203 10.28 -12.45 3.27
C THR A 203 9.55 -11.88 4.49
N GLY A 204 9.63 -12.55 5.65
CA GLY A 204 8.79 -12.23 6.81
C GLY A 204 7.30 -12.47 6.56
N CYS A 205 6.92 -13.16 5.48
CA CYS A 205 5.55 -13.38 5.08
C CYS A 205 4.81 -14.29 6.09
N ARG A 206 3.48 -14.26 6.09
CA ARG A 206 2.72 -15.14 6.98
C ARG A 206 2.68 -16.55 6.41
N ARG A 207 2.66 -17.56 7.29
CA ARG A 207 2.49 -18.98 6.90
C ARG A 207 1.35 -19.23 5.90
N GLN A 208 0.25 -18.51 6.07
CA GLN A 208 -0.97 -18.61 5.24
C GLN A 208 -0.82 -18.01 3.83
N GLU A 209 0.30 -17.32 3.58
CA GLU A 209 0.63 -16.74 2.27
C GLU A 209 1.42 -17.74 1.42
N LEU A 210 2.13 -18.70 2.03
CA LEU A 210 2.87 -19.75 1.33
C LEU A 210 2.12 -21.09 1.27
N VAL A 211 1.34 -21.39 2.31
CA VAL A 211 0.59 -22.64 2.42
C VAL A 211 -0.83 -22.34 2.88
N TYR A 212 -1.80 -22.51 1.99
CA TYR A 212 -3.22 -22.32 2.30
C TYR A 212 -3.94 -23.66 2.46
N GLY A 213 -3.91 -24.21 3.68
CA GLY A 213 -4.74 -25.34 4.05
C GLY A 213 -6.19 -24.92 4.25
N GLN A 214 -7.07 -25.20 3.29
CA GLN A 214 -8.52 -25.05 3.50
C GLN A 214 -9.00 -26.12 4.49
N SER A 215 -9.59 -25.70 5.61
CA SER A 215 -10.25 -26.63 6.53
C SER A 215 -11.61 -27.04 5.95
N LYS A 216 -11.77 -28.33 5.59
CA LYS A 216 -13.04 -28.88 5.08
C LYS A 216 -14.22 -28.61 6.03
N ASN A 217 -13.97 -28.67 7.34
CA ASN A 217 -15.01 -28.45 8.37
C ASN A 217 -15.43 -26.98 8.52
N LEU A 218 -14.55 -26.03 8.17
CA LEU A 218 -14.83 -24.60 8.30
C LEU A 218 -15.90 -24.14 7.31
N ASN A 219 -15.83 -24.64 6.06
CA ASN A 219 -16.82 -24.32 5.03
C ASN A 219 -18.19 -24.89 5.38
N LYS A 220 -18.24 -26.13 5.88
CA LYS A 220 -19.48 -26.77 6.34
C LYS A 220 -20.13 -25.95 7.46
N LYS A 221 -19.37 -25.63 8.51
CA LYS A 221 -19.81 -24.79 9.64
C LYS A 221 -20.39 -23.45 9.18
N VAL A 222 -19.69 -22.76 8.27
CA VAL A 222 -20.16 -21.46 7.74
C VAL A 222 -21.43 -21.62 6.91
N LYS A 223 -21.48 -22.61 6.01
CA LYS A 223 -22.66 -22.84 5.16
C LYS A 223 -23.91 -23.13 5.99
N GLU A 224 -23.79 -23.98 7.01
CA GLU A 224 -24.91 -24.42 7.84
C GLU A 224 -25.37 -23.35 8.84
N GLU A 225 -24.45 -22.67 9.52
CA GLU A 225 -24.81 -21.81 10.67
C GLU A 225 -24.74 -20.31 10.40
N TYR A 226 -23.89 -19.89 9.46
CA TYR A 226 -23.80 -18.46 9.13
C TYR A 226 -24.96 -18.03 8.23
N TYR A 227 -25.30 -18.85 7.23
CA TYR A 227 -26.36 -18.57 6.24
C TYR A 227 -27.70 -19.26 6.56
N GLY A 228 -27.73 -20.20 7.51
CA GLY A 228 -28.96 -20.95 7.84
C GLY A 228 -29.99 -20.22 8.68
N GLU A 229 -29.72 -18.97 9.10
CA GLU A 229 -30.58 -18.18 9.97
C GLU A 229 -30.87 -16.82 9.35
N PRO A 230 -32.14 -16.39 9.29
CA PRO A 230 -32.50 -15.04 8.84
C PRO A 230 -31.79 -13.99 9.68
N ASP A 231 -31.11 -13.08 9.00
CA ASP A 231 -30.36 -11.96 9.58
C ASP A 231 -30.77 -10.62 8.95
N ALA A 232 -30.09 -9.53 9.29
CA ALA A 232 -30.43 -8.18 8.80
C ALA A 232 -30.21 -7.99 7.28
N TYR A 233 -29.66 -8.99 6.59
CA TYR A 233 -29.31 -8.96 5.17
C TYR A 233 -29.93 -10.11 4.37
N THR A 234 -30.76 -10.93 5.00
CA THR A 234 -31.47 -12.01 4.31
C THR A 234 -32.65 -11.38 3.59
N ASP A 235 -32.55 -11.25 2.27
CA ASP A 235 -33.63 -10.75 1.43
C ASP A 235 -34.84 -11.70 1.52
N VAL A 236 -36.05 -11.15 1.40
CA VAL A 236 -37.28 -11.92 1.14
C VAL A 236 -37.42 -12.21 -0.37
N ASP A 237 -36.67 -11.48 -1.21
CA ASP A 237 -36.78 -11.53 -2.68
C ASP A 237 -35.59 -12.27 -3.30
N ASP A 238 -35.78 -13.56 -3.59
CA ASP A 238 -34.91 -14.38 -4.44
C ASP A 238 -35.20 -14.15 -5.94
N ASP A 239 -35.98 -13.10 -6.27
CA ASP A 239 -36.49 -12.87 -7.62
C ASP A 239 -35.44 -12.22 -8.52
N ALA A 240 -35.15 -12.92 -9.63
CA ALA A 240 -34.30 -12.46 -10.71
C ALA A 240 -34.78 -11.10 -11.23
N ASP A 241 -33.88 -10.11 -11.21
CA ASP A 241 -34.16 -8.76 -11.75
C ASP A 241 -34.27 -8.83 -13.27
N GLN A 242 -35.43 -8.47 -13.81
CA GLN A 242 -35.72 -8.48 -15.25
C GLN A 242 -34.82 -7.54 -16.07
N TYR A 243 -34.16 -6.56 -15.44
CA TYR A 243 -33.27 -5.60 -16.09
C TYR A 243 -31.77 -5.90 -15.87
N ILE A 244 -31.42 -6.87 -15.01
CA ILE A 244 -30.02 -7.25 -14.77
C ILE A 244 -29.75 -8.59 -15.43
N GLN A 245 -29.05 -8.58 -16.57
CA GLN A 245 -28.54 -9.82 -17.13
C GLN A 245 -27.48 -10.44 -16.20
N PRO A 246 -27.55 -11.76 -15.92
CA PRO A 246 -26.56 -12.43 -15.12
C PRO A 246 -25.19 -12.33 -15.80
N ARG A 247 -24.24 -11.65 -15.14
CA ARG A 247 -22.85 -11.60 -15.63
C ARG A 247 -22.26 -13.00 -15.66
N SER A 248 -21.70 -13.39 -16.81
CA SER A 248 -20.88 -14.60 -16.90
C SER A 248 -19.64 -14.44 -15.99
N LYS A 249 -19.29 -15.51 -15.27
CA LYS A 249 -18.12 -15.57 -14.39
C LYS A 249 -16.85 -15.66 -15.24
N ILE A 250 -16.41 -14.54 -15.81
CA ILE A 250 -15.14 -14.46 -16.54
C ILE A 250 -14.14 -13.65 -15.70
N CYS A 251 -12.90 -14.12 -15.65
CA CYS A 251 -11.82 -13.47 -14.91
C CYS A 251 -11.51 -12.09 -15.51
N TRP A 252 -11.68 -11.02 -14.73
CA TRP A 252 -11.51 -9.63 -15.20
C TRP A 252 -10.07 -9.25 -15.60
N VAL A 253 -9.09 -10.12 -15.33
CA VAL A 253 -7.67 -9.88 -15.67
C VAL A 253 -7.32 -10.47 -17.02
N TYR A 254 -7.98 -11.57 -17.42
CA TYR A 254 -7.56 -12.36 -18.57
C TYR A 254 -8.62 -12.50 -19.66
N GLU A 255 -9.87 -12.09 -19.40
CA GLU A 255 -11.03 -12.23 -20.33
C GLU A 255 -11.11 -13.61 -21.02
N ARG A 256 -10.57 -14.64 -20.35
CA ARG A 256 -10.55 -16.04 -20.76
C ARG A 256 -10.85 -16.90 -19.54
N VAL A 257 -11.31 -18.13 -19.81
CA VAL A 257 -11.39 -19.19 -18.81
C VAL A 257 -9.96 -19.52 -18.37
N ASP A 258 -9.71 -19.59 -17.06
CA ASP A 258 -8.42 -20.05 -16.53
C ASP A 258 -8.28 -21.55 -16.82
N GLU A 259 -7.67 -21.88 -17.96
CA GLU A 259 -7.46 -23.26 -18.44
C GLU A 259 -6.29 -23.96 -17.74
N ARG A 260 -5.61 -23.30 -16.80
CA ARG A 260 -4.53 -23.93 -16.02
C ARG A 260 -5.15 -24.90 -15.02
N THR A 261 -4.58 -26.10 -14.92
CA THR A 261 -5.04 -27.13 -13.99
C THR A 261 -5.15 -26.56 -12.58
N THR A 262 -6.38 -26.49 -12.06
CA THR A 262 -6.60 -26.14 -10.67
C THR A 262 -6.09 -27.31 -9.84
N SER A 263 -4.89 -27.17 -9.28
CA SER A 263 -4.34 -28.19 -8.38
C SER A 263 -5.37 -28.54 -7.31
N ALA A 264 -5.51 -29.83 -6.99
CA ALA A 264 -6.39 -30.31 -5.92
C ALA A 264 -6.07 -29.64 -4.56
N LEU A 265 -4.87 -29.06 -4.42
CA LEU A 265 -4.41 -28.30 -3.27
C LEU A 265 -4.00 -26.89 -3.70
N LYS A 266 -4.48 -25.87 -2.96
CA LYS A 266 -4.12 -24.46 -3.14
C LYS A 266 -2.75 -24.16 -2.51
N VAL A 267 -1.68 -24.59 -3.16
CA VAL A 267 -0.29 -24.45 -2.69
C VAL A 267 0.59 -23.76 -3.75
N LEU A 268 1.70 -23.17 -3.30
CA LEU A 268 2.74 -22.63 -4.17
C LEU A 268 3.40 -23.80 -4.93
N CYS A 269 3.48 -23.72 -6.26
CA CYS A 269 4.12 -24.74 -7.09
C CYS A 269 5.47 -24.26 -7.65
N TRP A 270 6.25 -25.18 -8.23
CA TRP A 270 7.54 -24.87 -8.84
C TRP A 270 7.43 -23.83 -9.95
N GLU A 271 6.34 -23.85 -10.72
CA GLU A 271 6.08 -22.89 -11.79
C GLU A 271 5.77 -21.47 -11.27
N ASP A 272 5.55 -21.33 -9.96
CA ASP A 272 5.31 -20.04 -9.31
C ASP A 272 6.60 -19.45 -8.69
N ILE A 273 7.77 -20.09 -8.85
CA ILE A 273 9.05 -19.65 -8.26
C ILE A 273 10.15 -19.57 -9.33
N ASP A 274 10.65 -18.36 -9.57
CA ASP A 274 11.83 -18.14 -10.41
C ASP A 274 13.04 -17.73 -9.56
N LEU A 275 14.13 -18.48 -9.68
CA LEU A 275 15.40 -18.21 -9.00
C LEU A 275 16.43 -17.66 -9.99
N TRP A 276 17.12 -16.60 -9.60
CA TRP A 276 18.09 -15.88 -10.41
C TRP A 276 19.39 -15.71 -9.63
N ILE A 277 20.53 -15.79 -10.30
CA ILE A 277 21.79 -15.31 -9.75
C ILE A 277 22.06 -13.94 -10.38
N LEU A 278 21.85 -12.90 -9.59
CA LEU A 278 22.20 -11.53 -9.94
C LEU A 278 23.71 -11.38 -9.76
N ARG A 279 24.42 -11.44 -10.89
CA ARG A 279 25.86 -11.16 -10.93
C ARG A 279 26.14 -9.81 -10.30
N ASP A 280 27.14 -9.77 -9.42
CA ASP A 280 27.52 -8.63 -8.56
C ASP A 280 26.80 -7.33 -8.96
N PRO A 281 25.63 -7.03 -8.36
CA PRO A 281 24.76 -5.97 -8.86
C PRO A 281 25.37 -4.57 -8.71
N LEU A 282 26.44 -4.45 -7.90
CA LEU A 282 27.17 -3.20 -7.69
C LEU A 282 28.38 -3.08 -8.61
N ARG A 283 28.77 -4.16 -9.30
CA ARG A 283 29.94 -4.25 -10.20
C ARG A 283 31.23 -3.71 -9.55
N ASP A 284 31.37 -3.89 -8.25
CA ASP A 284 32.52 -3.42 -7.45
C ASP A 284 33.48 -4.56 -7.09
N GLY A 285 33.33 -5.72 -7.74
CA GLY A 285 34.08 -6.94 -7.41
C GLY A 285 33.48 -7.70 -6.22
N GLY A 286 32.24 -7.36 -5.86
CA GLY A 286 31.44 -8.02 -4.83
C GLY A 286 30.98 -9.43 -5.22
N ARG A 287 30.27 -10.08 -4.30
CA ARG A 287 29.71 -11.42 -4.53
C ARG A 287 28.39 -11.35 -5.28
N ASP A 288 28.19 -12.30 -6.19
CA ASP A 288 26.90 -12.60 -6.80
C ASP A 288 25.81 -12.76 -5.74
N ARG A 289 24.62 -12.24 -6.06
CA ARG A 289 23.46 -12.24 -5.16
C ARG A 289 22.41 -13.20 -5.70
N LEU A 290 21.94 -14.10 -4.87
CA LEU A 290 20.74 -14.87 -5.18
C LEU A 290 19.52 -13.94 -5.14
N ALA A 291 18.74 -13.91 -6.21
CA ALA A 291 17.48 -13.21 -6.31
C ALA A 291 16.38 -14.18 -6.68
N MET A 292 15.15 -13.83 -6.37
CA MET A 292 14.01 -14.71 -6.56
C MET A 292 12.75 -13.91 -6.81
N GLN A 293 11.92 -14.42 -7.71
CA GLN A 293 10.57 -13.96 -7.96
C GLN A 293 9.60 -15.08 -7.58
N ILE A 294 8.54 -14.75 -6.83
CA ILE A 294 7.52 -15.70 -6.41
C ILE A 294 6.15 -15.15 -6.81
N LEU A 295 5.37 -15.94 -7.55
CA LEU A 295 3.97 -15.67 -7.85
C LEU A 295 3.08 -16.26 -6.75
N LEU A 296 2.56 -15.43 -5.85
CA LEU A 296 1.64 -15.89 -4.80
C LEU A 296 0.21 -16.11 -5.33
N ARG A 297 -0.01 -17.21 -6.05
CA ARG A 297 -1.31 -17.56 -6.64
C ARG A 297 -2.41 -17.80 -5.59
N PHE A 298 -2.04 -18.41 -4.46
CA PHE A 298 -2.99 -18.84 -3.41
C PHE A 298 -2.70 -18.25 -2.03
N HIS A 299 -2.58 -16.93 -1.93
CA HIS A 299 -2.47 -16.25 -0.63
C HIS A 299 -3.83 -15.92 0.01
N LYS A 300 -3.84 -15.75 1.34
CA LYS A 300 -5.00 -15.23 2.08
C LYS A 300 -5.44 -13.87 1.53
N GLY A 301 -6.59 -13.84 0.89
CA GLY A 301 -7.13 -12.62 0.27
C GLY A 301 -7.09 -12.61 -1.25
N HIS A 302 -6.65 -13.68 -1.94
CA HIS A 302 -6.64 -13.73 -3.42
C HIS A 302 -7.97 -13.38 -4.11
N ASN A 303 -9.11 -13.51 -3.41
CA ASN A 303 -10.43 -13.18 -3.92
C ASN A 303 -10.86 -11.73 -3.62
N LYS A 304 -9.99 -10.94 -2.98
CA LYS A 304 -10.25 -9.60 -2.48
C LYS A 304 -9.05 -8.71 -2.78
N GLU A 305 -8.87 -8.42 -4.06
CA GLU A 305 -7.83 -7.54 -4.62
C GLU A 305 -6.38 -7.95 -4.30
N MET A 306 -5.45 -7.60 -5.20
CA MET A 306 -4.03 -7.90 -5.03
C MET A 306 -3.49 -7.29 -3.73
N VAL A 307 -3.06 -8.13 -2.79
CA VAL A 307 -2.15 -7.69 -1.74
C VAL A 307 -0.77 -7.66 -2.35
N ILE A 308 -0.30 -6.48 -2.75
CA ILE A 308 1.12 -6.27 -2.98
C ILE A 308 1.78 -6.65 -1.66
N LEU A 309 2.54 -7.74 -1.66
CA LEU A 309 3.44 -8.10 -0.59
C LEU A 309 4.11 -6.80 -0.14
N SER A 310 4.08 -6.50 1.15
CA SER A 310 4.97 -5.52 1.72
C SER A 310 6.38 -6.10 1.56
N ILE A 311 6.96 -5.89 0.38
CA ILE A 311 8.28 -6.40 0.03
C ILE A 311 9.22 -5.86 1.09
N TYR A 312 9.96 -6.78 1.72
CA TYR A 312 11.00 -6.49 2.69
C TYR A 312 11.80 -5.26 2.25
N TYR A 313 11.74 -4.19 3.06
CA TYR A 313 12.28 -2.86 2.71
C TYR A 313 13.72 -2.89 2.15
N PRO A 314 14.64 -3.73 2.66
CA PRO A 314 15.98 -3.89 2.08
C PRO A 314 16.04 -4.43 0.64
N VAL A 315 15.16 -5.36 0.26
CA VAL A 315 15.13 -5.92 -1.11
C VAL A 315 14.59 -4.88 -2.07
N LEU A 316 13.48 -4.22 -1.70
CA LEU A 316 12.90 -3.17 -2.51
C LEU A 316 13.86 -1.98 -2.66
N LYS A 317 14.57 -1.61 -1.60
CA LYS A 317 15.62 -0.57 -1.65
C LYS A 317 16.77 -0.95 -2.59
N SER A 318 17.22 -2.20 -2.56
CA SER A 318 18.30 -2.69 -3.42
C SER A 318 17.87 -2.74 -4.89
N LEU A 319 16.65 -3.24 -5.16
CA LEU A 319 16.08 -3.32 -6.50
C LEU A 319 15.86 -1.93 -7.09
N ILE A 320 15.24 -1.01 -6.33
CA ILE A 320 15.06 0.38 -6.76
C ILE A 320 16.41 1.08 -7.00
N GLY A 321 17.44 0.77 -6.20
CA GLY A 321 18.78 1.30 -6.39
C GLY A 321 19.45 0.83 -7.69
N ALA A 322 19.16 -0.40 -8.12
CA ALA A 322 19.75 -1.00 -9.33
C ALA A 322 19.03 -0.62 -10.63
N LEU A 323 17.73 -0.29 -10.57
CA LEU A 323 16.96 0.10 -11.75
C LEU A 323 17.29 1.53 -12.16
N ASP A 324 17.35 1.79 -13.48
CA ASP A 324 17.43 3.13 -14.05
C ASP A 324 16.06 3.86 -14.04
N THR A 325 16.05 5.14 -14.42
CA THR A 325 14.81 5.94 -14.42
C THR A 325 13.75 5.36 -15.36
N LYS A 326 14.16 4.82 -16.52
CA LYS A 326 13.27 4.19 -17.49
C LYS A 326 12.57 2.96 -16.90
N SER A 327 13.34 2.04 -16.32
CA SER A 327 12.82 0.81 -15.72
C SER A 327 11.92 1.09 -14.51
N LEU A 328 12.22 2.13 -13.72
CA LEU A 328 11.35 2.55 -12.62
C LEU A 328 10.01 3.12 -13.10
N VAL A 329 10.01 3.88 -14.20
CA VAL A 329 8.77 4.38 -14.81
C VAL A 329 7.94 3.22 -15.35
N SER A 330 8.56 2.25 -16.03
CA SER A 330 7.89 1.02 -16.48
C SER A 330 7.33 0.22 -15.29
N LEU A 331 8.09 0.07 -14.21
CA LEU A 331 7.64 -0.58 -12.98
C LEU A 331 6.41 0.13 -12.38
N CYS A 332 6.43 1.47 -12.33
CA CYS A 332 5.29 2.27 -11.89
C CYS A 332 4.04 2.12 -12.76
N GLN A 333 4.17 1.72 -14.02
CA GLN A 333 3.02 1.48 -14.91
C GLN A 333 2.33 0.13 -14.63
N THR A 334 3.04 -0.84 -14.06
CA THR A 334 2.49 -2.17 -13.76
C THR A 334 1.45 -2.18 -12.63
N CYS A 335 1.58 -1.28 -11.64
CA CYS A 335 0.77 -1.34 -10.43
C CYS A 335 0.60 0.03 -9.74
N ARG A 336 -0.66 0.42 -9.50
CA ARG A 336 -1.00 1.72 -8.86
C ARG A 336 -0.48 1.84 -7.43
N GLY A 337 -0.53 0.76 -6.63
CA GLY A 337 -0.02 0.77 -5.25
C GLY A 337 1.50 0.90 -5.19
N LEU A 338 2.20 0.14 -6.04
CA LEU A 338 3.65 0.21 -6.16
C LEU A 338 4.11 1.59 -6.67
N ARG A 339 3.39 2.16 -7.64
CA ARG A 339 3.64 3.51 -8.16
C ARG A 339 3.69 4.55 -7.05
N SER A 340 2.70 4.57 -6.16
CA SER A 340 2.64 5.53 -5.06
C SER A 340 3.83 5.37 -4.11
N GLN A 341 4.19 4.13 -3.75
CA GLN A 341 5.33 3.85 -2.87
C GLN A 341 6.66 4.24 -3.51
N VAL A 342 6.91 3.78 -4.75
CA VAL A 342 8.12 4.10 -5.51
C VAL A 342 8.27 5.61 -5.68
N GLN A 343 7.20 6.33 -6.06
CA GLN A 343 7.25 7.78 -6.20
C GLN A 343 7.63 8.49 -4.89
N SER A 344 7.05 8.07 -3.76
CA SER A 344 7.31 8.67 -2.44
C SER A 344 8.73 8.43 -1.92
N TRP A 345 9.38 7.34 -2.34
CA TRP A 345 10.70 6.94 -1.87
C TRP A 345 11.80 7.43 -2.81
N VAL A 346 11.59 7.28 -4.12
CA VAL A 346 12.61 7.55 -5.14
C VAL A 346 12.78 9.04 -5.37
N TRP A 347 11.68 9.76 -5.57
CA TRP A 347 11.68 11.20 -5.87
C TRP A 347 11.27 11.99 -4.64
N ASN A 348 11.98 11.76 -3.53
CA ASN A 348 11.78 12.49 -2.30
C ASN A 348 12.67 13.74 -2.23
N ILE A 349 12.07 14.90 -2.53
CA ILE A 349 12.78 16.18 -2.55
C ILE A 349 13.37 16.55 -1.18
N ASN A 350 12.71 16.18 -0.07
CA ASN A 350 13.23 16.49 1.26
C ASN A 350 14.54 15.74 1.52
N THR A 351 14.58 14.45 1.20
CA THR A 351 15.82 13.65 1.30
C THR A 351 16.94 14.21 0.41
N LYS A 352 16.62 14.64 -0.81
CA LYS A 352 17.61 15.23 -1.74
C LYS A 352 18.16 16.58 -1.24
N LEU A 353 17.37 17.36 -0.49
CA LEU A 353 17.75 18.67 0.04
C LEU A 353 18.50 18.60 1.38
N MET A 354 18.40 17.50 2.14
CA MET A 354 19.07 17.32 3.44
C MET A 354 20.57 17.67 3.47
N PRO A 355 21.38 17.37 2.43
CA PRO A 355 22.78 17.79 2.42
C PRO A 355 22.94 19.32 2.44
N PHE A 356 21.99 20.05 1.83
CA PHE A 356 22.07 21.50 1.65
C PHE A 356 21.48 22.28 2.82
N VAL A 357 20.41 21.79 3.45
CA VAL A 357 19.66 22.53 4.49
C VAL A 357 19.25 21.59 5.62
N HIS A 358 19.23 22.09 6.87
CA HIS A 358 18.87 21.28 8.03
C HIS A 358 17.38 20.90 8.07
N ASP A 359 16.52 21.82 7.64
CA ASP A 359 15.07 21.59 7.52
C ASP A 359 14.59 21.84 6.08
N PRO A 360 14.52 20.78 5.25
CA PRO A 360 14.01 20.88 3.89
C PRO A 360 12.57 21.39 3.78
N GLN A 361 11.71 21.15 4.79
CA GLN A 361 10.32 21.60 4.72
C GLN A 361 10.24 23.10 4.98
N ALA A 362 10.93 23.61 6.00
CA ALA A 362 11.04 25.05 6.24
C ALA A 362 11.65 25.77 5.02
N PHE A 363 12.70 25.21 4.44
CA PHE A 363 13.30 25.76 3.23
C PHE A 363 12.32 25.81 2.05
N ARG A 364 11.53 24.74 1.83
CA ARG A 364 10.50 24.72 0.78
C ARG A 364 9.39 25.75 1.03
N SER A 365 8.97 25.97 2.28
CA SER A 365 8.02 27.03 2.61
C SER A 365 8.55 28.41 2.23
N ILE A 366 9.85 28.66 2.45
CA ILE A 366 10.53 29.90 2.04
C ILE A 366 10.61 30.01 0.52
N LEU A 367 10.90 28.92 -0.20
CA LEU A 367 10.84 28.90 -1.66
C LEU A 367 9.43 29.27 -2.15
N GLY A 368 8.39 28.74 -1.51
CA GLY A 368 6.99 29.04 -1.83
C GLY A 368 6.65 30.51 -1.62
N ALA A 369 6.98 31.06 -0.45
CA ALA A 369 6.74 32.47 -0.12
C ALA A 369 7.55 33.44 -1.01
N SER A 370 8.72 33.01 -1.46
CA SER A 370 9.63 33.80 -2.31
C SER A 370 9.39 33.61 -3.81
N GLU A 371 8.41 32.78 -4.19
CA GLU A 371 8.17 32.35 -5.58
C GLU A 371 9.44 31.82 -6.28
N ALA A 372 10.33 31.20 -5.50
CA ALA A 372 11.61 30.73 -5.98
C ALA A 372 11.52 29.30 -6.52
N LEU A 373 12.30 29.02 -7.55
CA LEU A 373 12.40 27.72 -8.20
C LEU A 373 13.82 27.18 -8.09
N ILE A 374 13.96 25.91 -7.75
CA ILE A 374 15.21 25.18 -7.93
C ILE A 374 15.29 24.76 -9.40
N TYR A 375 16.45 24.87 -10.03
CA TYR A 375 16.62 24.57 -11.45
C TYR A 375 18.02 24.02 -11.76
N GLY A 376 18.28 23.73 -13.03
CA GLY A 376 19.60 23.30 -13.50
C GLY A 376 19.95 21.87 -13.07
N ASP A 377 21.24 21.61 -12.86
CA ASP A 377 21.76 20.27 -12.63
C ASP A 377 21.09 19.59 -11.43
N PHE A 378 20.88 20.30 -10.33
CA PHE A 378 20.18 19.74 -9.17
C PHE A 378 18.78 19.18 -9.54
N ALA A 379 18.02 19.90 -10.36
CA ALA A 379 16.69 19.45 -10.79
C ALA A 379 16.79 18.25 -11.75
N THR A 380 17.75 18.25 -12.66
CA THR A 380 18.01 17.13 -13.58
C THR A 380 18.45 15.87 -12.81
N GLU A 381 19.36 16.04 -11.87
CA GLU A 381 19.89 14.98 -11.01
C GLU A 381 18.87 14.45 -10.00
N PHE A 382 17.86 15.26 -9.64
CA PHE A 382 16.73 14.78 -8.88
C PHE A 382 15.94 13.72 -9.67
N PHE A 383 15.69 13.96 -10.95
CA PHE A 383 14.99 13.00 -11.81
C PHE A 383 15.85 11.80 -12.22
N SER A 384 17.15 11.99 -12.47
CA SER A 384 18.09 10.91 -12.80
C SER A 384 18.62 10.15 -11.59
N ARG A 385 18.33 10.63 -10.36
CA ARG A 385 18.69 10.04 -9.07
C ARG A 385 20.20 9.96 -8.79
N THR A 386 20.94 10.93 -9.33
CA THR A 386 22.37 11.12 -9.05
C THR A 386 22.55 12.04 -7.83
N THR A 387 23.79 12.37 -7.42
CA THR A 387 24.05 13.26 -6.28
C THR A 387 24.61 14.59 -6.73
N SER A 388 24.18 15.68 -6.08
CA SER A 388 24.66 17.03 -6.40
C SER A 388 25.45 17.60 -5.25
N LYS A 389 26.51 18.31 -5.58
CA LYS A 389 27.16 19.25 -4.67
C LYS A 389 26.70 20.70 -4.89
N THR A 390 25.90 20.95 -5.92
CA THR A 390 25.46 22.29 -6.31
C THR A 390 23.95 22.39 -6.31
N LEU A 391 23.42 23.44 -5.68
CA LEU A 391 21.99 23.75 -5.70
C LEU A 391 21.80 25.13 -6.35
N ALA A 392 21.15 25.15 -7.51
CA ALA A 392 20.84 26.40 -8.20
C ALA A 392 19.38 26.79 -7.95
N ILE A 393 19.17 28.04 -7.53
CA ILE A 393 17.87 28.61 -7.17
C ILE A 393 17.67 29.87 -7.99
N MET A 394 16.48 30.05 -8.54
CA MET A 394 16.07 31.24 -9.26
C MET A 394 14.91 31.91 -8.53
N ALA A 395 15.06 33.18 -8.21
CA ALA A 395 14.03 33.98 -7.56
C ALA A 395 13.92 35.33 -8.24
N LYS A 396 12.74 35.96 -8.16
CA LYS A 396 12.58 37.35 -8.57
C LYS A 396 13.44 38.22 -7.66
N ALA A 397 14.14 39.22 -8.20
CA ALA A 397 15.08 40.03 -7.45
C ALA A 397 14.45 40.68 -6.21
N THR A 398 13.18 41.12 -6.32
CA THR A 398 12.40 41.72 -5.23
C THR A 398 11.97 40.74 -4.14
N LYS A 399 12.13 39.43 -4.35
CA LYS A 399 11.70 38.35 -3.43
C LYS A 399 12.84 37.41 -3.05
N ALA A 400 14.07 37.68 -3.48
CA ALA A 400 15.19 36.77 -3.30
C ALA A 400 15.83 36.83 -1.90
N ASP A 401 15.66 37.96 -1.20
CA ASP A 401 16.36 38.21 0.07
C ASP A 401 15.97 37.25 1.21
N PRO A 402 14.69 36.84 1.38
CA PRO A 402 14.33 35.81 2.36
C PRO A 402 15.04 34.47 2.12
N VAL A 403 15.22 34.07 0.85
CA VAL A 403 15.95 32.86 0.49
C VAL A 403 17.42 32.99 0.88
N GLN A 404 18.05 34.11 0.54
CA GLN A 404 19.45 34.38 0.89
C GLN A 404 19.68 34.41 2.40
N ALA A 405 18.82 35.12 3.14
CA ALA A 405 18.89 35.22 4.59
C ALA A 405 18.78 33.84 5.25
N TYR A 406 17.84 33.00 4.80
CA TYR A 406 17.73 31.63 5.30
C TYR A 406 19.00 30.81 5.05
N LEU A 407 19.57 30.87 3.85
CA LEU A 407 20.80 30.13 3.56
C LEU A 407 21.97 30.57 4.43
N GLN A 408 22.05 31.85 4.79
CA GLN A 408 23.06 32.35 5.73
C GLN A 408 22.87 31.76 7.13
N THR A 409 21.63 31.59 7.61
CA THR A 409 21.38 30.90 8.91
C THR A 409 21.76 29.41 8.87
N GLN A 410 21.80 28.80 7.69
CA GLN A 410 22.30 27.43 7.50
C GLN A 410 23.84 27.35 7.44
N GLY A 411 24.54 28.47 7.65
CA GLY A 411 26.01 28.53 7.68
C GLY A 411 26.66 28.67 6.30
N TYR A 412 25.93 29.10 5.27
CA TYR A 412 26.54 29.42 3.98
C TYR A 412 27.17 30.80 3.98
N LEU A 413 28.42 30.88 3.54
CA LEU A 413 29.17 32.11 3.40
C LEU A 413 29.05 32.64 1.96
N LEU A 414 28.95 33.97 1.83
CA LEU A 414 28.97 34.64 0.53
C LEU A 414 30.38 34.55 -0.06
N VAL A 415 30.51 33.95 -1.23
CA VAL A 415 31.79 33.78 -1.94
C VAL A 415 31.93 34.81 -3.07
N GLY A 416 30.82 35.25 -3.64
CA GLY A 416 30.84 36.29 -4.65
C GLY A 416 29.45 36.67 -5.12
N GLU A 417 29.35 37.90 -5.61
CA GLU A 417 28.16 38.41 -6.27
C GLU A 417 28.52 39.02 -7.61
N GLU A 418 27.77 38.66 -8.64
CA GLU A 418 28.03 39.07 -10.02
C GLU A 418 26.75 39.69 -10.59
N ARG A 419 26.83 40.92 -11.09
CA ARG A 419 25.73 41.55 -11.82
C ARG A 419 25.66 40.99 -13.23
N VAL A 420 24.47 40.58 -13.64
CA VAL A 420 24.19 40.07 -14.99
C VAL A 420 23.08 40.90 -15.63
N ARG A 421 22.99 40.93 -16.97
CA ARG A 421 22.04 41.82 -17.69
C ARG A 421 20.60 41.80 -17.17
N LEU A 422 20.09 40.66 -16.72
CA LEU A 422 18.71 40.51 -16.21
C LEU A 422 18.64 40.29 -14.68
N GLY A 423 19.65 40.68 -13.91
CA GLY A 423 19.64 40.63 -12.45
C GLY A 423 21.03 40.43 -11.82
N SER A 424 21.15 39.52 -10.84
CA SER A 424 22.42 39.19 -10.21
C SER A 424 22.53 37.70 -9.89
N VAL A 425 23.76 37.24 -9.71
CA VAL A 425 24.08 35.87 -9.31
C VAL A 425 24.88 35.95 -8.01
N THR A 426 24.31 35.42 -6.95
CA THR A 426 24.94 35.30 -5.63
C THR A 426 25.43 33.87 -5.47
N ARG A 427 26.71 33.69 -5.18
CA ARG A 427 27.34 32.38 -4.94
C ARG A 427 27.64 32.21 -3.45
N LEU A 428 27.13 31.12 -2.89
CA LEU A 428 27.18 30.80 -1.47
C LEU A 428 27.87 29.44 -1.29
N ARG A 429 28.70 29.28 -0.26
CA ARG A 429 29.44 28.03 -0.01
C ARG A 429 29.38 27.60 1.45
N ARG A 430 29.28 26.28 1.66
CA ARG A 430 29.41 25.61 2.97
C ARG A 430 30.20 24.32 2.80
N GLY A 431 31.48 24.33 3.15
CA GLY A 431 32.39 23.21 2.89
C GLY A 431 32.48 22.89 1.39
N GLU A 432 32.10 21.67 1.01
CA GLU A 432 32.08 21.18 -0.37
C GLU A 432 30.79 21.52 -1.14
N LEU A 433 29.80 22.15 -0.49
CA LEU A 433 28.50 22.45 -1.06
C LEU A 433 28.43 23.88 -1.59
N PHE A 434 27.85 24.02 -2.78
CA PHE A 434 27.68 25.30 -3.46
C PHE A 434 26.20 25.60 -3.68
N ILE A 435 25.81 26.84 -3.44
CA ILE A 435 24.48 27.36 -3.80
C ILE A 435 24.64 28.54 -4.76
N ILE A 436 23.90 28.49 -5.86
CA ILE A 436 23.84 29.56 -6.85
C ILE A 436 22.45 30.18 -6.78
N LEU A 437 22.32 31.32 -6.12
CA LEU A 437 21.08 32.08 -6.10
C LEU A 437 21.10 33.12 -7.23
N ARG A 438 20.28 32.88 -8.26
CA ARG A 438 20.06 33.85 -9.33
C ARG A 438 18.86 34.72 -9.01
N LYS A 439 19.11 36.01 -8.86
CA LYS A 439 18.09 37.07 -8.77
C LYS A 439 17.77 37.51 -10.20
N THR A 440 16.51 37.42 -10.62
CA THR A 440 16.08 37.85 -11.96
C THR A 440 15.03 38.95 -11.91
N ARG A 441 15.01 39.83 -12.91
CA ARG A 441 13.92 40.80 -13.11
C ARG A 441 12.65 40.14 -13.68
N LEU A 442 12.79 39.01 -14.36
CA LEU A 442 11.68 38.26 -14.95
C LEU A 442 10.98 37.37 -13.91
N ILE A 443 9.87 36.76 -14.29
CA ILE A 443 9.27 35.68 -13.52
C ILE A 443 10.22 34.47 -13.59
N PRO A 444 10.55 33.80 -12.47
CA PRO A 444 11.55 32.72 -12.45
C PRO A 444 11.34 31.62 -13.49
N ILE A 445 10.10 31.18 -13.72
CA ILE A 445 9.82 30.15 -14.75
C ILE A 445 10.14 30.65 -16.15
N GLN A 446 9.77 31.89 -16.49
CA GLN A 446 10.07 32.51 -17.79
C GLN A 446 11.59 32.63 -17.99
N ALA A 447 12.33 33.01 -16.94
CA ALA A 447 13.78 33.09 -16.99
C ALA A 447 14.45 31.71 -17.15
N ILE A 448 13.91 30.64 -16.58
CA ILE A 448 14.41 29.28 -16.80
C ILE A 448 14.14 28.85 -18.25
N LEU A 449 12.89 28.96 -18.72
CA LEU A 449 12.47 28.49 -20.04
C LEU A 449 13.22 29.21 -21.18
N SER A 450 13.46 30.52 -21.05
CA SER A 450 14.13 31.33 -22.08
C SER A 450 15.65 31.14 -22.15
N ARG A 451 16.28 30.59 -21.11
CA ARG A 451 17.76 30.55 -20.97
C ARG A 451 18.35 29.16 -21.03
N THR A 452 17.51 28.14 -21.03
CA THR A 452 17.96 26.76 -20.98
C THR A 452 18.30 26.29 -22.40
N PRO A 453 19.55 25.91 -22.70
CA PRO A 453 20.02 25.67 -24.06
C PRO A 453 19.60 24.30 -24.62
N THR A 454 19.20 23.36 -23.76
CA THR A 454 18.93 21.97 -24.16
C THR A 454 17.69 21.41 -23.47
N THR A 455 17.08 20.39 -24.07
CA THR A 455 15.97 19.65 -23.46
C THR A 455 16.34 19.05 -22.10
N GLN A 456 17.59 18.61 -21.94
CA GLN A 456 18.08 18.01 -20.70
C GLN A 456 18.04 18.97 -19.52
N ALA A 457 18.38 20.25 -19.72
CA ALA A 457 18.43 21.22 -18.63
C ALA A 457 17.06 21.83 -18.30
N MET A 458 15.99 21.44 -19.01
CA MET A 458 14.63 21.99 -18.86
C MET A 458 13.86 21.32 -17.72
N ASN A 459 14.46 21.33 -16.54
CA ASN A 459 13.94 20.77 -15.30
C ASN A 459 13.95 21.83 -14.20
N PHE A 460 12.86 21.89 -13.43
CA PHE A 460 12.77 22.80 -12.29
C PHE A 460 11.85 22.25 -11.21
N ILE A 461 12.08 22.67 -9.96
CA ILE A 461 11.38 22.19 -8.78
C ILE A 461 10.86 23.40 -8.01
N ALA A 462 9.54 23.45 -7.86
CA ALA A 462 8.84 24.40 -7.01
C ALA A 462 8.70 23.85 -5.59
N TRP A 463 8.15 24.66 -4.69
CA TRP A 463 7.94 24.26 -3.29
C TRP A 463 7.07 23.01 -3.12
N ASN A 464 6.16 22.70 -4.04
CA ASN A 464 5.24 21.56 -3.94
C ASN A 464 5.35 20.53 -5.08
N LYS A 465 6.04 20.83 -6.18
CA LYS A 465 6.04 20.02 -7.40
C LYS A 465 7.39 20.08 -8.09
N ALA A 466 7.76 19.00 -8.77
CA ALA A 466 8.91 18.93 -9.65
C ALA A 466 8.43 18.78 -11.09
N TYR A 467 9.09 19.47 -12.02
CA TYR A 467 8.73 19.52 -13.43
C TYR A 467 9.94 19.16 -14.29
N SER A 468 9.69 18.30 -15.27
CA SER A 468 10.56 18.05 -16.40
C SER A 468 9.75 18.27 -17.66
N VAL A 469 10.19 19.18 -18.53
CA VAL A 469 9.42 19.53 -19.74
C VAL A 469 9.59 18.47 -20.84
N PHE A 470 10.77 17.84 -20.91
CA PHE A 470 11.09 16.82 -21.90
C PHE A 470 11.51 15.49 -21.23
N PRO A 471 10.65 14.87 -20.41
CA PRO A 471 11.04 13.74 -19.58
C PRO A 471 11.32 12.48 -20.41
N LYS A 472 10.57 12.27 -21.49
CA LYS A 472 10.77 11.14 -22.41
C LYS A 472 12.12 11.23 -23.11
N THR A 473 12.35 12.32 -23.84
CA THR A 473 13.60 12.59 -24.55
C THR A 473 14.81 12.52 -23.61
N THR A 474 14.73 13.18 -22.44
CA THR A 474 15.88 13.30 -21.53
C THR A 474 16.15 12.02 -20.72
N PHE A 475 15.13 11.38 -20.15
CA PHE A 475 15.32 10.31 -19.16
C PHE A 475 14.93 8.91 -19.65
N LEU A 476 14.18 8.79 -20.76
CA LEU A 476 13.75 7.49 -21.29
C LEU A 476 14.50 7.13 -22.58
N ASP A 477 14.74 8.12 -23.43
CA ASP A 477 15.42 7.96 -24.71
C ASP A 477 16.92 8.34 -24.60
N HIS A 478 17.32 9.02 -23.52
CA HIS A 478 18.68 9.50 -23.27
C HIS A 478 19.22 10.41 -24.38
N GLU A 479 18.32 11.19 -24.98
CA GLU A 479 18.62 12.15 -26.04
C GLU A 479 18.66 13.58 -25.49
N VAL A 480 19.58 14.38 -26.02
CA VAL A 480 19.70 15.81 -25.71
C VAL A 480 19.54 16.58 -27.00
N LEU A 481 18.44 17.33 -27.10
CA LEU A 481 18.19 18.18 -28.25
C LEU A 481 18.59 19.62 -27.90
N PRO A 482 19.36 20.30 -28.76
CA PRO A 482 19.58 21.71 -28.62
C PRO A 482 18.28 22.45 -28.90
N LEU A 483 17.86 23.29 -27.96
CA LEU A 483 16.74 24.18 -28.16
C LEU A 483 17.26 25.41 -28.90
N LYS A 484 17.32 25.33 -30.25
CA LYS A 484 17.67 26.47 -31.11
C LYS A 484 16.71 27.63 -30.77
N GLY A 485 17.22 28.72 -30.20
CA GLY A 485 16.39 29.90 -29.89
C GLY A 485 16.73 30.68 -28.63
N ALA A 486 17.66 30.24 -27.77
CA ALA A 486 18.06 31.05 -26.61
C ALA A 486 18.73 32.41 -26.97
N ASP A 487 19.02 32.67 -28.25
CA ASP A 487 19.92 33.76 -28.68
C ASP A 487 19.34 34.80 -29.65
N LYS A 488 18.16 34.59 -30.26
CA LYS A 488 17.60 35.57 -31.23
C LYS A 488 16.31 36.26 -30.76
N ASP A 489 15.42 35.59 -30.02
CA ASP A 489 14.12 36.19 -29.65
C ASP A 489 14.21 37.15 -28.45
N VAL A 490 15.11 36.92 -27.49
CA VAL A 490 15.39 37.92 -26.43
C VAL A 490 15.90 39.24 -27.03
N ARG A 491 16.58 39.19 -28.20
CA ARG A 491 17.03 40.41 -28.91
C ARG A 491 15.88 41.19 -29.57
N ALA A 492 14.81 40.52 -30.01
CA ALA A 492 13.65 41.18 -30.62
C ALA A 492 12.62 41.69 -29.60
N GLU A 493 12.65 41.17 -28.37
CA GLU A 493 11.67 41.48 -27.33
C GLU A 493 12.15 42.56 -26.34
N ILE A 494 13.47 42.65 -26.10
CA ILE A 494 14.07 43.82 -25.43
C ILE A 494 13.95 45.09 -26.31
N ALA A 495 13.77 44.95 -27.62
CA ALA A 495 13.58 46.09 -28.51
C ALA A 495 12.17 46.72 -28.43
N ARG A 496 11.24 46.17 -27.63
CA ARG A 496 9.83 46.63 -27.56
C ARG A 496 9.32 47.02 -26.16
N ASN A 497 10.18 47.07 -25.14
CA ASN A 497 9.92 47.67 -23.80
C ASN A 497 11.21 48.31 -23.28
#